data_AF-A0AAD7HFZ7-F1
#
_entry.id   AF-A0AAD7HFZ7-F1
#
_cell.length_a   1.000
_cell.length_b   1.000
_cell.length_c   1.000
_cell.angle_alpha   90.00
_cell.angle_beta   90.00
_cell.angle_gamma   90.00
#
_symmetry.space_group_name_H-M   'P 1'
#
loop_
_entity.id
_entity.type
_entity.pdbx_description
1 polymer ?
#
loop_
_entity_poly.entity_id
_entity_poly.type
_entity_poly.pdbx_seq_one_letter_code
_entity_poly.pdbx_strand_id
1 'polypeptide(L)'
;MPRQQTIIEVRLKNISKCVTITVNTLDVLVNTLKIPGLEAMINTTQSLLKFIQTIKQDKTECAELMEQTHNILNAIIGVYVKSDTGIELPPSTLHEIANFTQTLHKIHTFIEAQQSGSKVKKFFRKGELGGLLKDCKTGLQDGIKFFQVNTLHIQAD
;
A
#
# COMPACT_ATOMS: atom_id res chain seq x y z
N MET A 1 15.59 20.74 16.20
CA MET A 1 14.90 19.44 16.03
C MET A 1 13.37 19.46 15.84
N PRO A 2 12.58 20.53 16.12
CA PRO A 2 11.12 20.48 15.90
C PRO A 2 10.70 20.50 14.42
N ARG A 3 11.47 21.13 13.52
CA ARG A 3 11.13 21.25 12.09
C ARG A 3 10.99 19.91 11.36
N GLN A 4 11.84 18.92 11.66
CA GLN A 4 11.80 17.61 10.98
C GLN A 4 10.60 16.76 11.41
N GLN A 5 10.17 16.85 12.68
CA GLN A 5 8.95 16.18 13.14
C GLN A 5 7.70 16.75 12.47
N THR A 6 7.64 18.07 12.29
CA THR A 6 6.54 18.72 11.57
C THR A 6 6.49 18.30 10.10
N ILE A 7 7.64 18.18 9.42
CA ILE A 7 7.70 17.76 8.01
C ILE A 7 7.16 16.33 7.83
N ILE A 8 7.56 15.38 8.67
CA ILE A 8 7.11 13.99 8.51
C ILE A 8 5.63 13.82 8.85
N GLU A 9 5.09 14.60 9.79
CA GLU A 9 3.67 14.59 10.11
C GLU A 9 2.81 15.17 8.98
N VAL A 10 3.26 16.25 8.34
CA VAL A 10 2.62 16.79 7.14
C VAL A 10 2.67 15.76 6.00
N ARG A 11 3.82 15.09 5.80
CA ARG A 11 3.97 14.03 4.79
C ARG A 11 2.99 12.87 5.03
N LEU A 12 2.93 12.35 6.26
CA LEU A 12 1.99 11.29 6.65
C LEU A 12 0.52 11.70 6.46
N LYS A 13 0.18 12.95 6.76
CA LYS A 13 -1.17 13.49 6.55
C LYS A 13 -1.52 13.58 5.06
N ASN A 14 -0.57 14.03 4.24
CA ASN A 14 -0.77 14.14 2.79
C ASN A 14 -0.93 12.77 2.14
N ILE A 15 -0.04 11.82 2.45
CA ILE A 15 -0.14 10.46 1.90
C ILE A 15 -1.42 9.76 2.35
N SER A 16 -1.86 9.95 3.60
CA SER A 16 -3.14 9.42 4.07
C SER A 16 -4.31 9.93 3.23
N LYS A 17 -4.37 11.23 2.92
CA LYS A 17 -5.40 11.79 2.04
C LYS A 17 -5.37 11.19 0.64
N CYS A 18 -4.18 11.09 0.05
CA CYS A 18 -4.01 10.52 -1.28
C CYS A 18 -4.48 9.05 -1.32
N VAL A 19 -4.04 8.24 -0.38
CA VAL A 19 -4.45 6.83 -0.27
C VAL A 19 -5.95 6.72 -0.04
N THR A 20 -6.57 7.55 0.80
CA THR A 20 -8.03 7.56 0.98
C THR A 20 -8.76 7.81 -0.34
N ILE A 21 -8.32 8.78 -1.13
CA ILE A 21 -8.93 9.08 -2.44
C ILE A 21 -8.79 7.85 -3.36
N THR A 22 -7.58 7.30 -3.49
CA THR A 22 -7.31 6.13 -4.33
C THR A 22 -8.14 4.91 -3.93
N VAL A 23 -8.25 4.63 -2.64
CA VAL A 23 -9.04 3.51 -2.12
C VAL A 23 -10.53 3.70 -2.38
N ASN A 24 -11.05 4.92 -2.21
CA ASN A 24 -12.45 5.22 -2.54
C ASN A 24 -12.72 5.06 -4.05
N THR A 25 -11.78 5.46 -4.90
CA THR A 25 -11.90 5.24 -6.35
C THR A 25 -11.91 3.76 -6.69
N LEU A 26 -11.04 2.95 -6.07
CA LEU A 26 -11.03 1.49 -6.23
C LEU A 26 -12.33 0.86 -5.76
N ASP A 27 -12.90 1.31 -4.64
CA ASP A 27 -14.18 0.82 -4.13
C ASP A 27 -15.34 1.06 -5.12
N VAL A 28 -15.38 2.25 -5.74
CA VAL A 28 -16.34 2.54 -6.81
C VAL A 28 -16.13 1.60 -8.01
N LEU A 29 -14.88 1.36 -8.42
CA LEU A 29 -14.56 0.45 -9.52
C LEU A 29 -14.96 -0.99 -9.22
N VAL A 30 -14.68 -1.49 -8.02
CA VAL A 30 -15.06 -2.85 -7.58
C VAL A 30 -16.57 -3.03 -7.59
N ASN A 31 -17.31 -2.06 -7.06
CA ASN A 31 -18.77 -2.11 -7.04
C ASN A 31 -19.38 -2.05 -8.45
N THR A 32 -18.70 -1.39 -9.39
CA THR A 32 -19.17 -1.26 -10.79
C THR A 32 -18.81 -2.49 -11.63
N LEU A 33 -17.59 -3.00 -11.50
CA LEU A 33 -17.01 -4.03 -12.37
C LEU A 33 -17.01 -5.44 -11.74
N LYS A 34 -17.42 -5.57 -10.46
CA LYS A 34 -17.47 -6.84 -9.70
C LYS A 34 -16.17 -7.66 -9.76
N ILE A 35 -15.05 -6.97 -9.62
CA ILE A 35 -13.74 -7.58 -9.80
C ILE A 35 -13.37 -8.44 -8.57
N PRO A 36 -13.07 -9.74 -8.74
CA PRO A 36 -12.67 -10.61 -7.64
C PRO A 36 -11.35 -10.18 -7.00
N GLY A 37 -11.25 -10.29 -5.68
CA GLY A 37 -9.98 -10.13 -4.94
C GLY A 37 -9.57 -8.70 -4.59
N LEU A 38 -10.14 -7.68 -5.24
CA LEU A 38 -9.85 -6.27 -4.88
C LEU A 38 -10.48 -5.84 -3.55
N GLU A 39 -11.59 -6.45 -3.15
CA GLU A 39 -12.28 -6.10 -1.90
C GLU A 39 -11.38 -6.33 -0.68
N ALA A 40 -10.67 -7.46 -0.62
CA ALA A 40 -9.73 -7.75 0.45
C ALA A 40 -8.57 -6.72 0.51
N MET A 41 -8.07 -6.31 -0.66
CA MET A 41 -7.03 -5.29 -0.80
C MET A 41 -7.51 -3.92 -0.30
N ILE A 42 -8.72 -3.52 -0.69
CA ILE A 42 -9.38 -2.26 -0.26
C ILE A 42 -9.56 -2.27 1.25
N ASN A 43 -10.16 -3.32 1.81
CA ASN A 43 -10.40 -3.44 3.25
C ASN A 43 -9.10 -3.38 4.06
N THR A 44 -8.04 -4.06 3.60
CA THR A 44 -6.73 -4.02 4.25
C THR A 44 -6.14 -2.61 4.22
N THR A 45 -6.24 -1.91 3.08
CA THR A 45 -5.74 -0.54 2.93
C THR A 45 -6.53 0.46 3.78
N GLN A 46 -7.85 0.30 3.89
CA GLN A 46 -8.68 1.10 4.79
C GLN A 46 -8.31 0.89 6.26
N SER A 47 -7.98 -0.35 6.65
CA SER A 47 -7.49 -0.64 8.01
C SER A 47 -6.16 0.07 8.28
N LEU A 48 -5.22 0.02 7.32
CA LEU A 48 -3.94 0.72 7.38
C LEU A 48 -4.10 2.23 7.62
N LEU A 49 -5.04 2.87 6.93
CA LEU A 49 -5.31 4.31 7.06
C LEU A 49 -5.66 4.72 8.49
N LYS A 50 -6.31 3.84 9.28
CA LYS A 50 -6.67 4.12 10.68
C LYS A 50 -5.44 4.27 11.57
N PHE A 51 -4.34 3.61 11.20
CA PHE A 51 -3.13 3.56 12.01
C PHE A 51 -2.11 4.64 11.68
N ILE A 52 -2.15 5.22 10.48
CA ILE A 52 -1.21 6.25 10.04
C ILE A 52 -1.18 7.46 10.99
N GLN A 53 -2.34 7.83 11.56
CA GLN A 53 -2.45 8.97 12.46
C GLN A 53 -1.93 8.68 13.88
N THR A 54 -1.80 7.41 14.26
CA THR A 54 -1.39 6.97 15.61
C THR A 54 0.05 6.47 15.66
N ILE A 55 0.79 6.54 14.55
CA ILE A 55 2.20 6.13 14.47
C ILE A 55 3.08 6.98 15.39
N LYS A 56 3.80 6.31 16.29
CA LYS A 56 4.72 6.97 17.24
C LYS A 56 6.18 6.79 16.87
N GLN A 57 6.50 5.74 16.12
CA GLN A 57 7.87 5.33 15.81
C GLN A 57 8.05 5.09 14.32
N ASP A 58 9.31 5.16 13.85
CA ASP A 58 9.71 4.79 12.49
C ASP A 58 8.78 5.43 11.42
N LYS A 59 8.42 6.71 11.68
CA LYS A 59 7.44 7.49 10.90
C LYS A 59 7.88 7.64 9.44
N THR A 60 9.19 7.74 9.21
CA THR A 60 9.78 7.86 7.87
C THR A 60 9.54 6.60 7.06
N GLU A 61 9.86 5.44 7.64
CA GLU A 61 9.69 4.13 7.02
C GLU A 61 8.21 3.87 6.75
N CYS A 62 7.33 4.21 7.69
CA CYS A 62 5.88 4.09 7.48
C CYS A 62 5.38 4.99 6.34
N ALA A 63 5.87 6.23 6.25
CA ALA A 63 5.52 7.13 5.15
C ALA A 63 5.97 6.57 3.80
N GLU A 64 7.19 6.04 3.71
CA GLU A 64 7.72 5.41 2.48
C GLU A 64 6.91 4.19 2.05
N LEU A 65 6.53 3.31 2.98
CA LEU A 65 5.69 2.14 2.68
C LEU A 65 4.31 2.57 2.16
N MET A 66 3.71 3.60 2.76
CA MET A 66 2.41 4.11 2.33
C MET A 66 2.48 4.82 0.97
N GLU A 67 3.57 5.52 0.66
CA GLU A 67 3.82 6.12 -0.66
C GLU A 67 3.92 5.07 -1.76
N GLN A 68 4.70 4.00 -1.53
CA GLN A 68 4.81 2.91 -2.49
C GLN A 68 3.48 2.15 -2.64
N THR A 69 2.76 1.94 -1.53
CA THR A 69 1.40 1.38 -1.55
C THR A 69 0.46 2.21 -2.42
N HIS A 70 0.44 3.53 -2.24
CA HIS A 70 -0.34 4.45 -3.05
C HIS A 70 0.01 4.35 -4.55
N ASN A 71 1.30 4.27 -4.89
CA ASN A 71 1.74 4.16 -6.28
C ASN A 71 1.22 2.88 -6.94
N ILE A 72 1.29 1.74 -6.24
CA ILE A 72 0.76 0.47 -6.76
C ILE A 72 -0.76 0.56 -6.93
N LEU A 73 -1.49 1.07 -5.93
CA LEU A 73 -2.94 1.21 -6.00
C LEU A 73 -3.38 2.09 -7.19
N ASN A 74 -2.67 3.19 -7.45
CA ASN A 74 -2.94 4.02 -8.63
C ASN A 74 -2.62 3.30 -9.94
N ALA A 75 -1.55 2.50 -9.98
CA ALA A 75 -1.23 1.71 -11.16
C ALA A 75 -2.30 0.65 -11.43
N ILE A 76 -2.84 0.02 -10.39
CA ILE A 76 -3.98 -0.90 -10.46
C ILE A 76 -5.22 -0.18 -11.02
N ILE A 77 -5.57 1.02 -10.52
CA ILE A 77 -6.65 1.83 -11.11
C ILE A 77 -6.39 2.07 -12.60
N GLY A 78 -5.16 2.42 -12.97
CA GLY A 78 -4.77 2.67 -14.36
C GLY A 78 -5.00 1.47 -15.26
N VAL A 79 -4.79 0.24 -14.77
CA VAL A 79 -5.10 -0.99 -15.53
C VAL A 79 -6.60 -1.08 -15.83
N TYR A 80 -7.46 -0.87 -14.83
CA TYR A 80 -8.92 -0.99 -15.02
C TYR A 80 -9.56 0.15 -15.80
N VAL A 81 -9.04 1.37 -15.68
CA VAL A 81 -9.55 2.53 -16.43
C VAL A 81 -9.18 2.43 -17.91
N LYS A 82 -8.03 1.82 -18.24
CA LYS A 82 -7.54 1.68 -19.62
C LYS A 82 -8.03 0.40 -20.30
N SER A 83 -8.32 -0.66 -19.56
CA SER A 83 -8.98 -1.83 -20.14
C SER A 83 -10.37 -1.43 -20.60
N ASP A 84 -10.62 -1.41 -21.91
CA ASP A 84 -11.96 -1.20 -22.45
C ASP A 84 -12.94 -2.11 -21.68
N THR A 85 -13.97 -1.48 -21.13
CA THR A 85 -14.85 -2.03 -20.11
C THR A 85 -15.37 -3.41 -20.53
N GLY A 86 -14.84 -4.48 -19.91
CA GLY A 86 -15.25 -5.86 -20.19
C GLY A 86 -14.13 -6.90 -20.24
N ILE A 87 -12.85 -6.49 -20.25
CA ILE A 87 -11.73 -7.43 -20.31
C ILE A 87 -11.49 -8.05 -18.92
N GLU A 88 -11.67 -9.37 -18.83
CA GLU A 88 -11.16 -10.17 -17.72
C GLU A 88 -9.66 -9.90 -17.56
N LEU A 89 -9.24 -9.56 -16.33
CA LEU A 89 -7.83 -9.36 -16.08
C LEU A 89 -7.02 -10.61 -16.41
N PRO A 90 -5.81 -10.46 -16.98
CA PRO A 90 -4.90 -11.57 -17.13
C PRO A 90 -4.65 -12.27 -15.78
N PRO A 91 -4.55 -13.61 -15.75
CA PRO A 91 -4.27 -14.35 -14.53
C PRO A 91 -3.00 -13.87 -13.80
N SER A 92 -2.00 -13.40 -14.53
CA SER A 92 -0.78 -12.80 -13.98
C SER A 92 -1.07 -11.53 -13.17
N THR A 93 -1.99 -10.68 -13.63
CA THR A 93 -2.41 -9.47 -12.93
C THR A 93 -3.18 -9.80 -11.66
N LEU A 94 -4.09 -10.78 -11.72
CA LEU A 94 -4.82 -11.26 -10.53
C LEU A 94 -3.88 -11.87 -9.48
N HIS A 95 -2.90 -12.66 -9.94
CA HIS A 95 -1.85 -13.21 -9.07
C HIS A 95 -1.07 -12.09 -8.38
N GLU A 96 -0.69 -11.06 -9.12
CA GLU A 96 0.06 -9.94 -8.54
C GLU A 96 -0.76 -9.11 -7.56
N ILE A 97 -2.06 -8.91 -7.82
CA ILE A 97 -2.99 -8.28 -6.86
C ILE A 97 -3.06 -9.10 -5.56
N ALA A 98 -3.06 -10.43 -5.65
CA ALA A 98 -3.05 -11.30 -4.47
C ALA A 98 -1.73 -11.17 -3.69
N ASN A 99 -0.57 -11.18 -4.37
CA ASN A 99 0.74 -10.98 -3.76
C ASN A 99 0.85 -9.61 -3.09
N PHE A 100 0.34 -8.58 -3.74
CA PHE A 100 0.27 -7.24 -3.17
C PHE A 100 -0.65 -7.18 -1.95
N THR A 101 -1.79 -7.88 -1.97
CA THR A 101 -2.69 -7.99 -0.81
C THR A 101 -1.99 -8.63 0.38
N GLN A 102 -1.20 -9.68 0.17
CA GLN A 102 -0.37 -10.27 1.23
C GLN A 102 0.69 -9.28 1.74
N THR A 103 1.30 -8.52 0.85
CA THR A 103 2.25 -7.47 1.21
C THR A 103 1.58 -6.38 2.06
N LEU A 104 0.35 -5.98 1.75
CA LEU A 104 -0.43 -5.04 2.56
C LEU A 104 -0.69 -5.57 3.99
N HIS A 105 -0.93 -6.87 4.16
CA HIS A 105 -1.07 -7.47 5.48
C HIS A 105 0.24 -7.41 6.29
N LYS A 106 1.39 -7.62 5.63
CA LYS A 106 2.71 -7.44 6.26
C LYS A 106 2.94 -5.98 6.66
N ILE A 107 2.61 -5.03 5.78
CA ILE A 107 2.71 -3.59 6.06
C ILE A 107 1.79 -3.22 7.23
N HIS A 108 0.58 -3.78 7.29
CA HIS A 108 -0.35 -3.59 8.39
C HIS A 108 0.24 -4.03 9.71
N THR A 109 0.79 -5.25 9.75
CA THR A 109 1.45 -5.80 10.94
C THR A 109 2.63 -4.91 11.38
N PHE A 110 3.42 -4.43 10.42
CA PHE A 110 4.53 -3.53 10.70
C PHE A 110 4.05 -2.19 11.29
N ILE A 111 3.11 -1.50 10.64
CA ILE A 111 2.60 -0.19 11.08
C ILE A 111 1.87 -0.29 12.42
N GLU A 112 1.12 -1.37 12.65
CA GLU A 112 0.49 -1.65 13.92
C GLU A 112 1.52 -1.73 15.05
N ALA A 113 2.64 -2.42 14.83
CA ALA A 113 3.72 -2.51 15.81
C ALA A 113 4.30 -1.12 16.16
N GLN A 114 4.33 -0.18 15.22
CA GLN A 114 4.86 1.18 15.41
C GLN A 114 3.97 2.12 16.24
N GLN A 115 2.75 1.69 16.58
CA GLN A 115 1.87 2.45 17.49
C GLN A 115 2.26 2.24 18.97
N SER A 116 2.92 1.12 19.28
CA SER A 116 3.26 0.75 20.66
C SER A 116 4.57 1.43 21.10
N GLY A 117 4.45 2.42 22.00
CA GLY A 117 5.59 3.22 22.47
C GLY A 117 6.55 2.52 23.45
N SER A 118 6.33 1.24 23.76
CA SER A 118 7.11 0.54 24.79
C SER A 118 8.49 0.13 24.25
N LYS A 119 9.53 0.83 24.73
CA LYS A 119 10.94 0.62 24.36
C LYS A 119 11.44 -0.82 24.63
N VAL A 120 10.82 -1.52 25.59
CA VAL A 120 11.14 -2.92 25.94
C VAL A 120 10.66 -3.88 24.86
N LYS A 121 9.44 -3.72 24.34
CA LYS A 121 8.94 -4.51 23.20
C LYS A 121 9.75 -4.22 21.92
N LYS A 122 10.23 -2.98 21.75
CA LYS A 122 11.09 -2.58 20.63
C LYS A 122 12.40 -3.37 20.59
N PHE A 123 13.04 -3.60 21.73
CA PHE A 123 14.35 -4.25 21.76
C PHE A 123 14.26 -5.76 21.43
N PHE A 124 13.25 -6.45 21.94
CA PHE A 124 13.03 -7.88 21.67
C PHE A 124 12.55 -8.17 20.23
N ARG A 125 11.93 -7.21 19.55
CA ARG A 125 11.35 -7.40 18.20
C ARG A 125 12.14 -6.74 17.07
N LYS A 126 13.30 -6.15 17.33
CA LYS A 126 14.07 -5.42 16.30
C LYS A 126 14.48 -6.29 15.11
N GLY A 127 14.88 -7.54 15.36
CA GLY A 127 15.23 -8.48 14.28
C GLY A 127 14.02 -8.88 13.44
N GLU A 128 12.91 -9.21 14.09
CA GLU A 128 11.65 -9.60 13.44
C GLU A 128 11.04 -8.44 12.62
N LEU A 129 11.01 -7.22 13.19
CA LEU A 129 10.51 -6.03 12.50
C LEU A 129 11.44 -5.59 11.36
N GLY A 130 12.75 -5.80 11.48
CA GLY A 130 13.70 -5.55 10.41
C GLY A 130 13.50 -6.50 9.23
N GLY A 131 13.29 -7.80 9.52
CA GLY A 131 12.92 -8.79 8.52
C GLY A 131 11.58 -8.46 7.85
N LEU A 132 10.56 -8.14 8.64
CA LEU A 132 9.24 -7.75 8.13
C LEU A 132 9.30 -6.49 7.26
N LEU A 133 10.06 -5.47 7.66
CA LEU A 133 10.23 -4.25 6.86
C LEU A 133 10.91 -4.56 5.53
N LYS A 134 11.92 -5.43 5.53
CA LYS A 134 12.59 -5.88 4.29
C LYS A 134 11.61 -6.59 3.36
N ASP A 135 10.84 -7.52 3.89
CA ASP A 135 9.79 -8.23 3.14
C ASP A 135 8.77 -7.26 2.53
N CYS A 136 8.31 -6.28 3.30
CA CYS A 136 7.40 -5.24 2.82
C CYS A 136 8.01 -4.46 1.66
N LYS A 137 9.26 -4.01 1.81
CA LYS A 137 9.97 -3.25 0.77
C LYS A 137 10.18 -4.09 -0.49
N THR A 138 10.54 -5.36 -0.36
CA THR A 138 10.70 -6.27 -1.50
C THR A 138 9.37 -6.49 -2.22
N GLY A 139 8.30 -6.84 -1.50
CA GLY A 139 6.97 -7.04 -2.11
C GLY A 139 6.43 -5.79 -2.81
N LEU A 140 6.66 -4.60 -2.23
CA LEU A 140 6.31 -3.33 -2.87
C LEU A 140 7.14 -3.05 -4.12
N GLN A 141 8.45 -3.32 -4.09
CA GLN A 141 9.31 -3.14 -5.27
C GLN A 141 8.92 -4.07 -6.41
N ASP A 142 8.59 -5.32 -6.10
CA ASP A 142 8.18 -6.30 -7.11
C ASP A 142 6.84 -5.91 -7.73
N GLY A 143 5.87 -5.51 -6.91
CA GLY A 143 4.59 -4.98 -7.38
C GLY A 143 4.75 -3.71 -8.24
N ILE A 144 5.57 -2.76 -7.81
CA ILE A 144 5.87 -1.55 -8.59
C ILE A 144 6.45 -1.92 -9.96
N LYS A 145 7.44 -2.82 -10.02
CA LYS A 145 8.04 -3.25 -11.29
C LYS A 145 7.00 -3.89 -12.20
N PHE A 146 6.18 -4.80 -11.68
CA PHE A 146 5.15 -5.47 -12.46
C PHE A 146 4.13 -4.47 -13.02
N PHE A 147 3.56 -3.62 -12.18
CA PHE A 147 2.51 -2.70 -12.61
C PHE A 147 3.05 -1.54 -13.46
N GLN A 148 4.30 -1.09 -13.27
CA GLN A 148 4.94 -0.10 -14.15
C GLN A 148 5.21 -0.65 -15.56
N VAL A 149 5.74 -1.88 -15.67
CA VAL A 149 5.96 -2.52 -16.97
C VAL A 149 4.64 -2.74 -17.71
N ASN A 150 3.61 -3.21 -17.00
CA ASN A 150 2.30 -3.48 -17.62
C ASN A 150 1.50 -2.20 -17.93
N THR A 151 1.68 -1.10 -17.20
CA THR A 151 1.02 0.18 -17.54
C THR A 151 1.65 0.90 -18.73
N LEU A 152 2.92 0.61 -19.04
CA LEU A 152 3.62 1.10 -20.24
C LEU A 152 3.27 0.30 -21.50
N HIS A 153 3.06 -1.01 -21.41
CA HIS A 153 2.68 -1.83 -22.56
C HIS A 153 1.28 -1.49 -23.11
N ILE A 154 0.37 -0.96 -22.29
CA ILE A 154 -0.96 -0.48 -22.74
C ILE A 154 -0.88 0.84 -23.55
N GLN A 155 0.31 1.44 -23.73
CA GLN A 155 0.50 2.62 -24.60
C GLN A 155 1.08 2.30 -25.99
N ALA A 156 1.43 1.04 -26.25
CA ALA A 156 2.13 0.64 -27.47
C ALA A 156 1.26 -0.11 -28.50
N ASP A 157 0.01 -0.40 -28.17
CA ASP A 157 -1.03 -0.95 -29.06
C ASP A 157 -2.16 0.07 -29.22
#